data_AF-A0A920TEL9-F1
#
_entry.id   AF-A0A920TEL9-F1
#
_cell.length_a   1.000
_cell.length_b   1.000
_cell.length_c   1.000
_cell.angle_alpha   90.00
_cell.angle_beta   90.00
_cell.angle_gamma   90.00
#
_symmetry.space_group_name_H-M   'P 1'
#
loop_
_entity.id
_entity.type
_entity.pdbx_description
1 polymer ?
#
loop_
_entity_poly.entity_id
_entity_poly.type
_entity_poly.pdbx_seq_one_letter_code
_entity_poly.pdbx_strand_id
1 'polypeptide(L)'
;MLQEIGEPVPPSSIVSGIDEANVALETIGLPLVIRPAYTLGGTGGGIANTLKNSTTLLQEALLLVHTSSPNRKIYSRVERT
;
A
#
# COMPACT_ATOMS: atom_id res chain seq x y z
N MET A 1 -8.97 -14.10 -4.08
CA MET A 1 -9.96 -13.96 -5.18
C MET A 1 -9.34 -14.04 -6.58
N LEU A 2 -8.50 -13.10 -7.06
CA LEU A 2 -7.86 -13.24 -8.40
C LEU A 2 -6.88 -14.42 -8.47
N GLN A 3 -6.03 -14.58 -7.47
CA GLN A 3 -5.10 -15.71 -7.37
C GLN A 3 -5.82 -17.07 -7.30
N GLU A 4 -7.01 -17.12 -6.70
CA GLU A 4 -7.80 -18.35 -6.54
C GLU A 4 -8.38 -18.85 -7.87
N ILE A 5 -8.62 -17.94 -8.82
CA ILE A 5 -9.09 -18.28 -10.18
C ILE A 5 -7.94 -18.39 -11.19
N GLY A 6 -6.69 -18.29 -10.72
CA GLY A 6 -5.50 -18.39 -11.57
C GLY A 6 -5.16 -17.12 -12.35
N GLU A 7 -5.81 -15.99 -12.06
CA GLU A 7 -5.47 -14.72 -12.71
C GLU A 7 -4.17 -14.14 -12.13
N PRO A 8 -3.22 -13.71 -12.98
CA PRO A 8 -1.97 -13.15 -12.53
C PRO A 8 -2.22 -11.83 -11.79
N VAL A 9 -1.52 -11.66 -10.66
CA VAL A 9 -1.53 -10.41 -9.90
C VAL A 9 -0.10 -9.92 -9.72
N PRO A 10 0.13 -8.59 -9.75
CA PRO A 10 1.43 -8.05 -9.39
C PRO A 10 1.84 -8.49 -7.99
N PRO A 11 3.14 -8.74 -7.74
CA PRO A 11 3.66 -8.95 -6.40
C PRO A 11 3.25 -7.79 -5.51
N SER A 12 2.59 -8.12 -4.41
CA SER A 12 2.05 -7.10 -3.52
C SER A 12 2.05 -7.51 -2.08
N SER A 13 2.23 -6.56 -1.18
CA SER A 13 2.07 -6.76 0.25
C SER A 13 0.95 -5.91 0.80
N ILE A 14 0.27 -6.45 1.82
CA ILE A 14 -0.79 -5.80 2.56
C ILE A 14 -0.21 -5.35 3.89
N VAL A 15 -0.31 -4.05 4.20
CA VAL A 15 0.30 -3.48 5.41
C VAL A 15 -0.70 -2.64 6.19
N SER A 16 -0.60 -2.70 7.52
CA SER A 16 -1.48 -2.01 8.48
C SER A 16 -0.74 -1.02 9.39
N GLY A 17 0.58 -0.97 9.30
CA GLY A 17 1.43 -0.04 10.06
C GLY A 17 2.74 0.25 9.34
N ILE A 18 3.51 1.19 9.89
CA ILE A 18 4.75 1.66 9.25
C ILE A 18 5.84 0.58 9.21
N ASP A 19 5.93 -0.27 10.24
CA ASP A 19 6.94 -1.34 10.29
C ASP A 19 6.68 -2.40 9.22
N GLU A 20 5.43 -2.85 9.08
CA GLU A 20 5.01 -3.75 8.00
C GLU A 20 5.23 -3.11 6.62
N ALA A 21 4.98 -1.80 6.51
CA ALA A 21 5.21 -1.04 5.29
C ALA A 21 6.70 -0.96 4.90
N ASN A 22 7.59 -0.78 5.87
CA ASN A 22 9.03 -0.77 5.63
C ASN A 22 9.54 -2.15 5.17
N VAL A 23 9.06 -3.23 5.79
CA VAL A 23 9.40 -4.59 5.33
C VAL A 23 8.90 -4.84 3.91
N ALA A 24 7.67 -4.40 3.60
CA ALA A 24 7.13 -4.49 2.25
C ALA A 24 7.93 -3.68 1.23
N LEU A 25 8.39 -2.48 1.62
CA LEU A 25 9.23 -1.60 0.81
C LEU A 25 10.55 -2.28 0.41
N GLU A 26 11.23 -2.90 1.38
CA GLU A 26 12.50 -3.61 1.17
C GLU A 26 12.30 -4.86 0.32
N THR A 27 11.18 -5.56 0.51
CA THR A 27 10.89 -6.81 -0.20
C THR A 27 10.48 -6.57 -1.66
N ILE A 28 9.67 -5.54 -1.92
CA ILE A 28 9.12 -5.26 -3.27
C ILE A 28 10.09 -4.40 -4.09
N GLY A 29 10.77 -3.45 -3.44
CA GLY A 29 11.68 -2.52 -4.10
C GLY A 29 10.96 -1.40 -4.87
N LEU A 30 11.73 -0.38 -5.25
CA LEU A 30 11.25 0.77 -6.02
C LEU A 30 11.41 0.52 -7.55
N PRO A 31 10.57 1.14 -8.40
CA PRO A 31 9.39 1.91 -8.03
C PRO A 31 8.19 1.02 -7.63
N LEU A 32 7.36 1.54 -6.73
CA LEU A 32 6.19 0.84 -6.19
C LEU A 32 4.96 1.73 -6.13
N VAL A 33 3.79 1.10 -6.17
CA VAL A 33 2.48 1.75 -6.04
C VAL A 33 1.94 1.53 -4.64
N ILE A 34 1.56 2.60 -3.95
CA ILE A 34 0.87 2.55 -2.66
C ILE A 34 -0.61 2.80 -2.92
N ARG A 35 -1.46 1.88 -2.47
CA ARG A 35 -2.93 1.95 -2.63
C ARG A 35 -3.61 1.78 -1.28
N PRO A 36 -4.08 2.85 -0.65
CA PRO A 36 -4.87 2.74 0.57
C PRO A 36 -6.22 2.09 0.25
N ALA A 37 -6.68 1.19 1.10
CA ALA A 37 -7.99 0.60 0.94
C ALA A 37 -9.11 1.61 1.26
N TYR A 38 -10.29 1.36 0.68
CA TYR A 38 -11.51 2.19 0.83
C TYR A 38 -11.39 3.62 0.33
N THR A 39 -10.39 3.92 -0.52
CA THR A 39 -10.32 5.18 -1.25
C THR A 39 -10.83 5.00 -2.68
N LEU A 40 -11.42 6.06 -3.22
CA LEU A 40 -11.84 6.15 -4.63
C LEU A 40 -11.04 7.28 -5.30
N GLY A 41 -10.85 7.19 -6.61
CA GLY A 41 -10.17 8.23 -7.39
C GLY A 41 -8.67 8.37 -7.14
N GLY A 42 -8.02 7.41 -6.46
CA GLY A 42 -6.58 7.43 -6.20
C GLY A 42 -6.15 8.26 -4.98
N THR A 43 -7.10 8.78 -4.20
CA THR A 43 -6.82 9.56 -2.99
C THR A 43 -5.98 8.76 -1.99
N GLY A 44 -4.91 9.39 -1.50
CA GLY A 44 -3.97 8.78 -0.55
C GLY A 44 -3.01 7.76 -1.14
N GLY A 45 -3.12 7.46 -2.45
CA GLY A 45 -2.22 6.57 -3.16
C GLY A 45 -1.24 7.31 -4.04
N GLY A 46 -0.27 6.58 -4.60
CA GLY A 46 0.71 7.16 -5.50
C GLY A 46 1.82 6.20 -5.87
N ILE A 47 2.68 6.64 -6.78
CA ILE A 47 3.89 5.91 -7.19
C ILE A 47 5.08 6.48 -6.43
N ALA A 48 5.77 5.62 -5.70
CA ALA A 48 7.02 5.96 -5.03
C ALA A 48 8.21 5.52 -5.90
N ASN A 49 9.02 6.50 -6.31
CA ASN A 49 10.27 6.27 -7.07
C ASN A 49 11.52 6.38 -6.20
N THR A 50 11.38 6.89 -4.97
CA THR A 50 12.49 7.10 -4.02
C THR A 50 12.03 6.71 -2.62
N LEU A 51 12.98 6.32 -1.76
CA LEU A 51 12.71 5.96 -0.37
C LEU A 51 12.05 7.11 0.40
N LYS A 52 12.49 8.35 0.13
CA LYS A 52 11.91 9.54 0.76
C LYS A 52 10.43 9.70 0.40
N ASN A 53 10.09 9.56 -0.89
CA ASN A 53 8.71 9.69 -1.33
C ASN A 53 7.83 8.53 -0.83
N SER A 54 8.36 7.30 -0.77
CA SER A 54 7.60 6.17 -0.24
C SER A 54 7.20 6.36 1.22
N THR A 55 8.10 6.86 2.07
CA THR A 55 7.77 7.10 3.48
C THR A 55 6.66 8.13 3.64
N THR A 56 6.70 9.22 2.86
CA THR A 56 5.64 10.25 2.86
C THR A 56 4.30 9.68 2.41
N LEU A 57 4.27 9.00 1.26
CA LEU A 57 3.04 8.40 0.74
C LEU A 57 2.46 7.33 1.68
N LEU A 58 3.31 6.54 2.35
CA LEU A 58 2.87 5.55 3.32
C LEU A 58 2.22 6.20 4.56
N GLN A 59 2.78 7.29 5.06
CA GLN A 59 2.20 8.03 6.19
C GLN A 59 0.83 8.60 5.85
N GLU A 60 0.70 9.23 4.67
CA GLU A 60 -0.57 9.77 4.18
C GLU A 60 -1.61 8.67 3.98
N ALA A 61 -1.22 7.56 3.34
CA ALA A 61 -2.06 6.40 3.11
C ALA A 61 -2.59 5.80 4.42
N LEU A 62 -1.69 5.56 5.39
CA LEU A 62 -2.04 5.00 6.69
C LEU A 62 -2.95 5.93 7.49
N LEU A 63 -2.73 7.25 7.44
CA LEU A 63 -3.57 8.23 8.15
C LEU A 63 -4.99 8.26 7.60
N LEU A 64 -5.15 8.29 6.28
CA LEU A 64 -6.47 8.28 5.62
C LEU A 64 -7.25 7.01 5.95
N VAL A 65 -6.54 5.90 6.03
CA VAL A 65 -7.07 4.61 6.41
C VAL A 65 -7.56 4.58 7.88
N HIS A 66 -6.73 5.04 8.82
CA HIS A 66 -7.05 5.00 10.25
C HIS A 66 -8.24 5.90 10.62
N THR A 67 -8.36 7.05 9.97
CA THR A 67 -9.49 7.99 10.18
C THR A 67 -10.82 7.45 9.65
N SER A 68 -10.78 6.62 8.60
CA SER A 68 -11.99 6.10 7.94
C SER A 68 -12.56 4.84 8.61
N SER A 69 -11.76 4.06 9.35
CA SER A 69 -12.26 2.92 10.12
C SER A 69 -11.25 2.44 11.18
N PRO A 70 -11.37 2.89 12.44
CA PRO A 70 -10.40 2.60 13.50
C PRO A 70 -10.37 1.13 13.98
N ASN A 71 -11.37 0.32 13.61
CA ASN A 71 -11.55 -1.07 14.09
C ASN A 71 -11.40 -2.14 13.00
N ARG A 72 -11.05 -1.75 11.77
CA ARG A 72 -10.76 -2.71 10.68
C ARG A 72 -9.26 -2.69 10.41
N LYS A 73 -8.66 -3.86 10.25
CA LYS A 73 -7.33 -4.00 9.64
C LYS A 73 -7.47 -3.51 8.21
N ILE A 74 -7.26 -2.23 7.99
CA ILE A 74 -7.36 -1.63 6.67
C ILE A 74 -5.95 -1.58 6.11
N TYR A 75 -5.85 -2.05 4.89
CA TYR A 75 -4.62 -2.48 4.27
C TYR A 75 -4.19 -1.46 3.22
N SER A 76 -2.92 -1.05 3.24
CA SER A 76 -2.31 -0.45 2.05
C SER A 76 -1.69 -1.56 1.21
N ARG A 77 -2.04 -1.61 -0.07
CA ARG A 77 -1.44 -2.55 -1.02
C ARG A 77 -0.23 -1.87 -1.65
N VAL A 78 0.95 -2.43 -1.41
CA VAL A 78 2.20 -2.04 -2.08
C VAL A 78 2.35 -2.96 -3.28
N GLU A 79 2.50 -2.44 -4.50
CA GLU A 79 2.64 -3.24 -5.74
C GLU A 79 3.86 -2.80 -6.55
N ARG A 80 4.53 -3.73 -7.23
CA ARG A 80 5.54 -3.37 -8.23
C ARG A 80 4.86 -2.77 -9.47
N THR A 81 5.37 -1.66 -9.98
CA THR A 81 4.90 -1.05 -11.25
C THR A 81 5.12 -1.97 -12.43
#